data_AF-A0A1H3UBG5-F1
#
_entry.id   AF-A0A1H3UBG5-F1
#
_cell.length_a   1.000
_cell.length_b   1.000
_cell.length_c   1.000
_cell.angle_alpha   90.00
_cell.angle_beta   90.00
_cell.angle_gamma   90.00
#
_symmetry.space_group_name_H-M   'P 1'
#
loop_
_entity.id
_entity.type
_entity.pdbx_description
1 polymer ?
#
loop_
_entity_poly.entity_id
_entity_poly.type
_entity_poly.pdbx_seq_one_letter_code
_entity_poly.pdbx_strand_id
1 'polypeptide(L)'
;MTSSPFAVPGVEPQAGSADQGSVGYRGDQFAGLPAVAAVLDGLPAELIALAGPAETREEYPIGRQALTEQVYVSTDDGLRWGLGFADEVGFLVQPSKGRIPEDLIEKALAEQPGVASVFHYDRESFEAETSELLRADEMMARWLAAIFTAHQAYASHLGRELPY
;
A
#
# COMPACT_ATOMS: atom_id res chain seq x y z
N MET A 1 -16.92 -21.49 -14.49
CA MET A 1 -15.58 -21.03 -14.08
C MET A 1 -15.62 -20.84 -12.59
N THR A 2 -14.81 -21.59 -11.84
CA THR A 2 -14.65 -21.37 -10.40
C THR A 2 -13.81 -20.12 -10.21
N SER A 3 -14.37 -19.10 -9.55
CA SER A 3 -13.65 -17.89 -9.17
C SER A 3 -12.39 -18.26 -8.40
N SER A 4 -11.26 -17.62 -8.70
CA SER A 4 -10.02 -17.81 -7.96
C SER A 4 -10.23 -17.51 -6.46
N PRO A 5 -9.58 -18.25 -5.55
CA PRO A 5 -9.78 -18.10 -4.10
C PRO A 5 -9.36 -16.72 -3.55
N PHE A 6 -8.43 -16.05 -4.22
CA PHE A 6 -7.98 -14.69 -3.89
C PHE A 6 -8.86 -13.58 -4.46
N ALA A 7 -9.81 -13.91 -5.34
CA ALA A 7 -10.70 -12.94 -5.96
C ALA A 7 -11.78 -12.47 -4.98
N VAL A 8 -12.24 -11.24 -5.17
CA VAL A 8 -13.30 -10.65 -4.35
C VAL A 8 -14.62 -10.75 -5.12
N PRO A 9 -15.67 -11.39 -4.56
CA PRO A 9 -16.95 -11.53 -5.25
C PRO A 9 -17.53 -10.18 -5.69
N GLY A 10 -17.84 -10.05 -6.99
CA GLY A 10 -18.41 -8.83 -7.56
C GLY A 10 -17.40 -7.73 -7.91
N VAL A 11 -16.09 -7.99 -7.78
CA VAL A 11 -15.04 -7.06 -8.19
C VAL A 11 -14.21 -7.69 -9.33
N GLU A 12 -14.21 -7.03 -10.48
CA GLU A 12 -13.39 -7.42 -11.62
C GLU A 12 -11.99 -6.80 -11.52
N PRO A 13 -10.91 -7.52 -11.85
CA PRO A 13 -9.57 -6.95 -11.86
C PRO A 13 -9.44 -5.87 -12.95
N GLN A 14 -8.66 -4.82 -12.68
CA GLN A 14 -8.38 -3.77 -13.66
C GLN A 14 -7.30 -4.17 -14.66
N ALA A 15 -6.41 -5.09 -14.28
CA ALA A 15 -5.31 -5.55 -15.12
C ALA A 15 -5.15 -7.06 -15.04
N GLY A 16 -4.65 -7.63 -16.13
CA GLY A 16 -4.42 -9.06 -16.27
C GLY A 16 -5.71 -9.88 -16.36
N SER A 17 -5.53 -11.19 -16.33
CA SER A 17 -6.62 -12.15 -16.17
C SER A 17 -6.06 -13.38 -15.46
N ALA A 18 -6.88 -14.07 -14.67
CA ALA A 18 -6.44 -15.28 -13.96
C ALA A 18 -5.86 -16.33 -14.95
N ASP A 19 -6.42 -16.39 -16.16
CA ASP A 19 -5.98 -17.29 -17.23
C ASP A 19 -4.63 -16.89 -17.86
N GLN A 20 -4.18 -15.64 -17.65
CA GLN A 20 -2.89 -15.09 -18.13
C GLN A 20 -1.80 -15.07 -17.05
N GLY A 21 -2.10 -15.56 -15.85
CA GLY A 21 -1.10 -15.83 -14.81
C GLY A 21 -0.86 -14.70 -13.81
N SER A 22 -1.58 -13.57 -13.85
CA SER A 22 -1.65 -12.61 -12.74
C SER A 22 -2.83 -11.66 -12.94
N VAL A 23 -3.45 -11.24 -11.84
CA VAL A 23 -4.50 -10.21 -11.82
C VAL A 23 -4.07 -9.03 -10.96
N GLY A 24 -4.47 -7.82 -11.35
CA GLY A 24 -4.19 -6.58 -10.64
C GLY A 24 -5.46 -5.82 -10.28
N TYR A 25 -5.47 -5.23 -9.08
CA TYR A 25 -6.57 -4.45 -8.53
C TYR A 25 -6.05 -3.10 -8.00
N ARG A 26 -6.88 -2.07 -8.10
CA ARG A 26 -6.66 -0.79 -7.43
C ARG A 26 -7.39 -0.72 -6.11
N GLY A 27 -6.89 0.10 -5.19
CA GLY A 27 -7.48 0.30 -3.87
C GLY A 27 -8.91 0.83 -3.89
N ASP A 28 -9.23 1.71 -4.83
CA ASP A 28 -10.56 2.33 -4.95
C ASP A 28 -11.67 1.31 -5.23
N GLN A 29 -11.33 0.18 -5.87
CA GLN A 29 -12.26 -0.93 -6.09
C GLN A 29 -12.74 -1.58 -4.80
N PHE A 30 -11.96 -1.43 -3.72
CA PHE A 30 -12.19 -2.08 -2.44
C PHE A 30 -12.59 -1.10 -1.33
N ALA A 31 -12.62 0.21 -1.58
CA ALA A 31 -12.79 1.23 -0.55
C ALA A 31 -14.05 1.06 0.33
N GLY A 32 -15.13 0.47 -0.22
CA GLY A 32 -16.37 0.18 0.50
C GLY A 32 -16.44 -1.20 1.17
N LEU A 33 -15.40 -2.03 1.05
CA LEU A 33 -15.37 -3.38 1.60
C LEU A 33 -14.88 -3.36 3.05
N PRO A 34 -15.38 -4.27 3.92
CA PRO A 34 -15.13 -4.19 5.37
C PRO A 34 -13.66 -4.07 5.78
N ALA A 35 -12.77 -4.85 5.16
CA ALA A 35 -11.35 -4.84 5.51
C ALA A 35 -10.66 -3.49 5.18
N VAL A 36 -10.92 -2.96 3.98
CA VAL A 36 -10.32 -1.70 3.52
C VAL A 36 -10.98 -0.49 4.18
N ALA A 37 -12.31 -0.50 4.31
CA ALA A 37 -13.05 0.55 5.00
C ALA A 37 -12.59 0.73 6.46
N ALA A 38 -12.36 -0.37 7.19
CA ALA A 38 -11.86 -0.33 8.55
C ALA A 38 -10.47 0.35 8.66
N VAL A 39 -9.58 0.11 7.70
CA VAL A 39 -8.29 0.80 7.63
C VAL A 39 -8.50 2.28 7.33
N LEU A 40 -9.30 2.61 6.31
CA LEU A 40 -9.57 3.99 5.90
C LEU A 40 -10.22 4.82 7.02
N ASP A 41 -11.09 4.22 7.83
CA ASP A 41 -11.72 4.89 8.97
C ASP A 41 -10.71 5.24 10.07
N GLY A 42 -9.64 4.45 10.20
CA GLY A 42 -8.53 4.70 11.12
C GLY A 42 -7.50 5.71 10.61
N LEU A 43 -7.48 6.02 9.31
CA LEU A 43 -6.59 7.02 8.73
C LEU A 43 -7.07 8.44 9.04
N PRO A 44 -6.19 9.44 9.08
CA PRO A 44 -6.56 10.84 8.96
C PRO A 44 -7.39 11.10 7.70
N ALA A 45 -8.18 12.17 7.67
CA ALA A 45 -8.91 12.57 6.46
C ALA A 45 -7.96 12.87 5.29
N GLU A 46 -6.80 13.43 5.62
CA GLU A 46 -5.73 13.79 4.70
C GLU A 46 -4.36 13.44 5.29
N LEU A 47 -3.49 12.85 4.47
CA LEU A 47 -2.09 12.58 4.80
C LEU A 47 -1.20 13.65 4.20
N ILE A 48 -0.31 14.21 5.00
CA ILE A 48 0.59 15.30 4.57
C ILE A 48 1.85 14.70 3.95
N ALA A 49 2.20 15.16 2.75
CA ALA A 49 3.47 14.83 2.11
C ALA A 49 4.68 15.23 2.97
N LEU A 50 5.59 14.28 3.16
CA LEU A 50 6.79 14.43 3.98
C LEU A 50 8.05 14.65 3.15
N ALA A 51 8.10 14.10 1.93
CA ALA A 51 9.22 14.19 1.00
C ALA A 51 8.88 15.03 -0.24
N GLY A 52 9.85 15.80 -0.74
CA GLY A 52 9.77 16.52 -2.02
C GLY A 52 11.17 16.93 -2.50
N PRO A 53 11.38 17.15 -3.81
CA PRO A 53 12.71 17.47 -4.39
C PRO A 53 13.33 18.80 -3.90
N ALA A 54 12.60 19.57 -3.11
CA ALA A 54 13.12 20.64 -2.28
C ALA A 54 12.30 20.64 -0.98
N GLU A 55 12.96 20.83 0.16
CA GLU A 55 12.36 20.97 1.51
C GLU A 55 11.37 22.16 1.61
N THR A 56 11.08 22.86 0.51
CA THR A 56 10.27 24.08 0.39
C THR A 56 8.96 23.89 -0.37
N ARG A 57 8.55 22.66 -0.73
CA ARG A 57 7.27 22.47 -1.42
C ARG A 57 6.12 22.65 -0.42
N GLU A 58 5.09 23.39 -0.82
CA GLU A 58 3.79 23.44 -0.13
C GLU A 58 3.34 22.01 0.18
N GLU A 59 2.89 21.79 1.41
CA GLU A 59 2.31 20.53 1.85
C GLU A 59 1.14 20.19 0.92
N TYR A 60 1.29 19.15 0.10
CA TYR A 60 0.18 18.63 -0.71
C TYR A 60 -0.46 17.48 0.07
N PRO A 61 -1.62 17.71 0.71
CA PRO A 61 -2.35 16.64 1.36
C PRO A 61 -2.89 15.66 0.33
N ILE A 62 -2.87 14.37 0.68
CA ILE A 62 -3.55 13.31 -0.06
C ILE A 62 -4.73 12.84 0.79
N GLY A 63 -5.94 13.03 0.27
CA GLY A 63 -7.17 12.52 0.91
C GLY A 63 -7.28 10.99 0.78
N ARG A 64 -8.04 10.36 1.68
CA ARG A 64 -8.25 8.88 1.70
C ARG A 64 -8.65 8.30 0.34
N GLN A 65 -9.58 8.95 -0.37
CA GLN A 65 -10.01 8.50 -1.69
C GLN A 65 -8.86 8.57 -2.70
N ALA A 66 -8.14 9.70 -2.75
CA ALA A 66 -7.02 9.87 -3.65
C ALA A 66 -5.89 8.86 -3.37
N LEU A 67 -5.66 8.51 -2.10
CA LEU A 67 -4.75 7.43 -1.72
C LEU A 67 -5.20 6.09 -2.33
N THR A 68 -6.48 5.73 -2.18
CA THR A 68 -7.00 4.45 -2.71
C THR A 68 -6.92 4.33 -4.23
N GLU A 69 -7.03 5.44 -4.96
CA GLU A 69 -6.91 5.47 -6.43
C GLU A 69 -5.46 5.25 -6.90
N GLN A 70 -4.48 5.42 -6.01
CA GLN A 70 -3.05 5.43 -6.33
C GLN A 70 -2.30 4.23 -5.78
N VAL A 71 -2.96 3.32 -5.06
CA VAL A 71 -2.36 2.07 -4.56
C VAL A 71 -2.91 0.88 -5.32
N TYR A 72 -2.08 -0.12 -5.55
CA TYR A 72 -2.46 -1.33 -6.26
C TYR A 72 -1.84 -2.59 -5.66
N VAL A 73 -2.54 -3.70 -5.86
CA VAL A 73 -2.06 -5.05 -5.52
C VAL A 73 -2.27 -5.96 -6.72
N SER A 74 -1.36 -6.90 -6.92
CA SER A 74 -1.48 -7.95 -7.91
C SER A 74 -1.08 -9.30 -7.34
N THR A 75 -1.64 -10.38 -7.88
CA THR A 75 -1.33 -11.74 -7.46
C THR A 75 -1.71 -12.75 -8.54
N ASP A 76 -1.10 -13.92 -8.48
CA ASP A 76 -1.46 -15.09 -9.28
C ASP A 76 -2.02 -16.24 -8.43
N ASP A 77 -1.69 -16.29 -7.14
CA ASP A 77 -1.97 -17.40 -6.24
C ASP A 77 -2.59 -17.00 -4.88
N GLY A 78 -2.61 -15.72 -4.53
CA GLY A 78 -3.10 -15.21 -3.25
C GLY A 78 -2.12 -15.35 -2.08
N LEU A 79 -0.91 -15.85 -2.34
CA LEU A 79 0.19 -15.98 -1.39
C LEU A 79 1.33 -15.02 -1.73
N ARG A 80 1.57 -14.79 -3.02
CA ARG A 80 2.58 -13.86 -3.52
C ARG A 80 1.90 -12.64 -4.11
N TRP A 81 2.35 -11.48 -3.69
CA TRP A 81 1.70 -10.22 -3.99
C TRP A 81 2.71 -9.23 -4.55
N GLY A 82 2.41 -8.71 -5.74
CA GLY A 82 2.98 -7.46 -6.21
C GLY A 82 2.22 -6.29 -5.58
N LEU A 83 2.93 -5.33 -5.01
CA LEU A 83 2.37 -4.16 -4.37
C LEU A 83 2.99 -2.93 -4.98
N GLY A 84 2.22 -1.86 -5.11
CA GLY A 84 2.83 -0.58 -5.43
C GLY A 84 1.90 0.60 -5.26
N PHE A 85 2.45 1.75 -5.59
CA PHE A 85 1.74 3.02 -5.55
C PHE A 85 2.26 4.01 -6.60
N ALA A 86 1.56 5.12 -6.78
CA ALA A 86 1.99 6.20 -7.66
C ALA A 86 3.01 7.15 -6.98
N ASP A 87 3.73 7.92 -7.79
CA ASP A 87 4.72 8.93 -7.39
C ASP A 87 4.27 9.77 -6.17
N GLU A 88 3.01 10.21 -6.12
CA GLU A 88 2.51 11.10 -5.08
C GLU A 88 2.43 10.42 -3.71
N VAL A 89 2.11 9.13 -3.67
CA VAL A 89 2.18 8.33 -2.43
C VAL A 89 3.63 8.19 -1.99
N GLY A 90 4.59 8.12 -2.92
CA GLY A 90 6.03 8.15 -2.61
C GLY A 90 6.43 9.37 -1.77
N PHE A 91 5.78 10.53 -1.96
CA PHE A 91 6.02 11.71 -1.13
C PHE A 91 5.53 11.58 0.31
N LEU A 92 4.63 10.63 0.62
CA LEU A 92 4.21 10.34 1.98
C LEU A 92 5.28 9.57 2.76
N VAL A 93 6.02 8.69 2.10
CA VAL A 93 6.76 7.60 2.79
C VAL A 93 8.24 7.49 2.40
N GLN A 94 8.70 8.19 1.36
CA GLN A 94 10.02 7.94 0.80
C GLN A 94 10.78 9.20 0.38
N PRO A 95 11.87 9.58 1.09
CA PRO A 95 12.88 10.49 0.57
C PRO A 95 14.01 9.68 -0.06
N SER A 96 13.78 9.09 -1.23
CA SER A 96 14.84 8.62 -2.15
C SER A 96 16.14 8.09 -1.48
N LYS A 97 16.22 6.81 -1.10
CA LYS A 97 17.42 5.95 -0.79
C LYS A 97 18.72 6.56 -0.20
N GLY A 98 18.73 7.78 0.32
CA GLY A 98 19.96 8.53 0.60
C GLY A 98 20.08 9.14 1.99
N ARG A 99 18.97 9.26 2.73
CA ARG A 99 18.97 9.79 4.11
C ARG A 99 18.46 8.80 5.17
N ILE A 100 17.66 7.81 4.78
CA ILE A 100 17.14 6.77 5.69
C ILE A 100 17.75 5.43 5.29
N PRO A 101 18.52 4.77 6.19
CA PRO A 101 19.13 3.47 5.89
C PRO A 101 18.14 2.31 5.81
N GLU A 102 16.99 2.44 6.48
CA GLU A 102 15.95 1.42 6.60
C GLU A 102 14.78 1.73 5.65
N ASP A 103 14.27 0.71 4.96
CA ASP A 103 13.03 0.83 4.21
C ASP A 103 11.84 0.68 5.16
N LEU A 104 11.20 1.82 5.47
CA LEU A 104 10.11 1.88 6.45
C LEU A 104 8.85 1.15 5.98
N ILE A 105 8.65 1.03 4.66
CA ILE A 105 7.50 0.30 4.11
C ILE A 105 7.75 -1.20 4.20
N GLU A 106 8.94 -1.65 3.80
CA GLU A 106 9.34 -3.05 3.90
C GLU A 106 9.23 -3.53 5.36
N LYS A 107 9.72 -2.72 6.31
CA LYS A 107 9.57 -2.98 7.74
C LYS A 107 8.11 -3.03 8.18
N ALA A 108 7.32 -2.01 7.83
CA ALA A 108 5.92 -1.93 8.24
C ALA A 108 5.08 -3.10 7.70
N LEU A 109 5.42 -3.65 6.54
CA LEU A 109 4.82 -4.89 6.03
C LEU A 109 5.33 -6.13 6.76
N ALA A 110 6.65 -6.26 6.93
CA ALA A 110 7.28 -7.44 7.54
C ALA A 110 6.86 -7.65 9.01
N GLU A 111 6.50 -6.57 9.71
CA GLU A 111 6.00 -6.63 11.09
C GLU A 111 4.52 -7.05 11.18
N GLN A 112 3.78 -7.13 10.06
CA GLN A 112 2.38 -7.56 10.08
C GLN A 112 2.23 -9.08 10.25
N PRO A 113 1.24 -9.56 11.04
CA PRO A 113 1.01 -10.99 11.24
C PRO A 113 0.75 -11.74 9.94
N GLY A 114 1.49 -12.82 9.69
CA GLY A 114 1.30 -13.66 8.51
C GLY A 114 1.96 -13.15 7.23
N VAL A 115 2.78 -12.10 7.30
CA VAL A 115 3.73 -11.76 6.23
C VAL A 115 5.01 -12.58 6.45
N ALA A 116 5.36 -13.41 5.47
CA ALA A 116 6.50 -14.31 5.51
C ALA A 116 7.78 -13.66 4.97
N SER A 117 7.66 -12.86 3.92
CA SER A 117 8.77 -12.08 3.36
C SER A 117 8.26 -10.83 2.65
N VAL A 118 9.12 -9.83 2.55
CA VAL A 118 8.88 -8.59 1.79
C VAL A 118 10.17 -8.20 1.09
N PHE A 119 10.05 -7.65 -0.11
CA PHE A 119 11.20 -7.20 -0.89
C PHE A 119 10.90 -5.91 -1.67
N HIS A 120 11.66 -4.85 -1.42
CA HIS A 120 11.62 -3.61 -2.19
C HIS A 120 12.48 -3.69 -3.46
N TYR A 121 11.87 -3.98 -4.62
CA TYR A 121 12.62 -4.23 -5.85
C TYR A 121 12.74 -3.02 -6.79
N ASP A 122 11.80 -2.06 -6.72
CA ASP A 122 11.86 -0.81 -7.48
C ASP A 122 11.23 0.33 -6.68
N ARG A 123 11.49 1.59 -7.07
CA ARG A 123 11.13 2.82 -6.35
C ARG A 123 9.76 2.74 -5.65
N GLU A 124 8.72 2.34 -6.37
CA GLU A 124 7.32 2.28 -5.94
C GLU A 124 6.73 0.87 -5.89
N SER A 125 7.58 -0.15 -6.00
CA SER A 125 7.15 -1.53 -6.23
C SER A 125 7.78 -2.49 -5.23
N PHE A 126 6.93 -3.31 -4.62
CA PHE A 126 7.29 -4.25 -3.57
C PHE A 126 6.70 -5.62 -3.89
N GLU A 127 7.39 -6.67 -3.47
CA GLU A 127 6.82 -8.02 -3.40
C GLU A 127 6.61 -8.40 -1.93
N ALA A 128 5.52 -9.10 -1.66
CA ALA A 128 5.26 -9.69 -0.34
C ALA A 128 4.79 -11.13 -0.49
N GLU A 129 5.26 -12.01 0.39
CA GLU A 129 4.75 -13.37 0.54
C GLU A 129 4.01 -13.48 1.86
N THR A 130 2.84 -14.13 1.85
CA THR A 130 2.03 -14.38 3.04
C THR A 130 2.04 -15.86 3.41
N SER A 131 1.93 -16.16 4.70
CA SER A 131 1.88 -17.54 5.21
C SER A 131 0.54 -18.22 4.97
N GLU A 132 -0.50 -17.44 4.66
CA GLU A 132 -1.86 -17.88 4.41
C GLU A 132 -2.41 -17.18 3.17
N LEU A 133 -3.34 -17.85 2.48
CA LEU A 133 -4.00 -17.29 1.31
C LEU A 133 -4.85 -16.10 1.73
N LEU A 134 -4.64 -14.97 1.07
CA LEU A 134 -5.45 -13.76 1.25
C LEU A 134 -6.32 -13.51 0.04
N ARG A 135 -7.46 -12.86 0.28
CA ARG A 135 -8.21 -12.17 -0.77
C ARG A 135 -7.60 -10.81 -1.07
N ALA A 136 -7.85 -10.28 -2.27
CA ALA A 136 -7.26 -9.01 -2.70
C ALA A 136 -7.67 -7.82 -1.81
N ASP A 137 -8.88 -7.82 -1.24
CA ASP A 137 -9.32 -6.80 -0.28
C ASP A 137 -8.54 -6.86 1.04
N GLU A 138 -8.18 -8.05 1.49
CA GLU A 138 -7.39 -8.27 2.71
C GLU A 138 -5.94 -7.83 2.52
N MET A 139 -5.33 -8.16 1.38
CA MET A 139 -3.98 -7.66 1.07
C MET A 139 -3.96 -6.15 0.83
N MET A 140 -4.98 -5.58 0.19
CA MET A 140 -5.12 -4.13 0.05
C MET A 140 -5.18 -3.42 1.40
N ALA A 141 -5.95 -3.96 2.35
CA ALA A 141 -6.04 -3.42 3.71
C ALA A 141 -4.67 -3.41 4.40
N ARG A 142 -3.92 -4.52 4.30
CA ARG A 142 -2.54 -4.64 4.81
C ARG A 142 -1.60 -3.63 4.18
N TRP A 143 -1.73 -3.42 2.87
CA TRP A 143 -0.90 -2.49 2.12
C TRP A 143 -1.13 -1.04 2.54
N LEU A 144 -2.39 -0.62 2.64
CA LEU A 144 -2.77 0.72 3.14
C LEU A 144 -2.29 0.94 4.58
N ALA A 145 -2.41 -0.06 5.45
CA ALA A 145 -1.93 0.01 6.81
C ALA A 145 -0.39 0.16 6.87
N ALA A 146 0.35 -0.55 6.03
CA ALA A 146 1.81 -0.42 5.95
C ALA A 146 2.24 0.98 5.48
N ILE A 147 1.57 1.54 4.46
CA ILE A 147 1.85 2.90 3.98
C ILE A 147 1.65 3.91 5.12
N PHE A 148 0.57 3.78 5.89
CA PHE A 148 0.31 4.69 7.00
C PHE A 148 1.32 4.54 8.15
N THR A 149 1.65 3.32 8.55
CA THR A 149 2.68 3.05 9.56
C THR A 149 4.04 3.61 9.11
N ALA A 150 4.42 3.41 7.84
CA ALA A 150 5.64 3.95 7.27
C ALA A 150 5.63 5.48 7.24
N HIS A 151 4.49 6.10 6.93
CA HIS A 151 4.31 7.55 6.96
C HIS A 151 4.56 8.12 8.37
N GLN A 152 3.95 7.53 9.39
CA GLN A 152 4.16 7.94 10.79
C GLN A 152 5.61 7.77 11.23
N ALA A 153 6.21 6.62 10.93
CA ALA A 153 7.61 6.35 11.22
C ALA A 153 8.53 7.35 10.51
N TYR A 154 8.20 7.70 9.27
CA TYR A 154 8.98 8.65 8.49
C TYR A 154 8.86 10.07 9.06
N ALA A 155 7.66 10.52 9.44
CA ALA A 155 7.47 11.80 10.12
C ALA A 155 8.29 11.87 11.42
N SER A 156 8.24 10.80 12.22
CA SER A 156 9.04 10.69 13.45
C SER A 156 10.54 10.76 13.16
N HIS A 157 11.02 10.11 12.10
CA HIS A 157 12.43 10.18 11.69
C HIS A 157 12.86 11.60 11.30
N LEU A 158 11.97 12.36 10.66
CA LEU A 158 12.20 13.76 10.32
C LEU A 158 12.07 14.71 11.51
N GLY A 159 11.63 14.24 12.68
CA GLY A 159 11.28 15.09 13.81
C GLY A 159 10.09 16.01 13.53
N ARG A 160 9.19 15.60 12.63
CA ARG A 160 7.97 16.34 12.28
C ARG A 160 6.79 15.84 13.11
N GLU A 161 6.10 16.76 13.77
CA GLU A 161 4.80 16.46 14.38
C GLU A 161 3.72 16.45 13.30
N LEU A 162 2.93 15.38 13.26
CA LEU A 162 1.76 15.28 12.40
C LEU A 162 0.55 15.89 13.13
N PRO A 163 -0.38 16.55 12.43
CA PRO A 163 -1.52 17.22 13.07
C PRO A 163 -2.66 16.25 13.46
N TYR A 164 -2.36 14.95 13.58
CA TYR A 164 -3.32 13.88 13.85
C TYR A 164 -2.69 12.75 14.67
#